data_AF-A0A3D0RM50-F1
#
_entry.id   AF-A0A3D0RM50-F1
#
_cell.length_a   1.000
_cell.length_b   1.000
_cell.length_c   1.000
_cell.angle_alpha   90.00
_cell.angle_beta   90.00
_cell.angle_gamma   90.00
#
_symmetry.space_group_name_H-M   'P 1'
#
loop_
_entity.id
_entity.type
_entity.pdbx_description
1 polymer ?
#
loop_
_entity_poly.entity_id
_entity_poly.type
_entity_poly.pdbx_seq_one_letter_code
_entity_poly.pdbx_strand_id
1 'polypeptide(L)' 'METKEFNFKSFKVNGFLMLFLLLLMLGGTVFCFFGGNAGVIAGCFLALIWFVLLFGFVKLEPNEA' A
#
# COMPACT_ATOMS: atom_id res chain seq x y z
N MET A 1 -17.57 19.77 -24.65
CA MET A 1 -17.46 18.30 -24.60
C MET A 1 -17.99 17.89 -23.25
N GLU A 2 -19.02 17.05 -23.20
CA GLU A 2 -19.52 16.47 -21.95
C GLU A 2 -18.34 15.74 -21.29
N THR A 3 -17.75 16.36 -20.26
CA THR A 3 -16.66 15.77 -19.48
C THR A 3 -17.26 14.62 -18.70
N LYS A 4 -17.19 13.43 -19.29
CA LYS A 4 -17.46 12.16 -18.60
C LYS A 4 -16.34 11.96 -17.59
N GLU A 5 -16.41 12.71 -16.49
CA GLU A 5 -15.53 12.51 -15.35
C GLU A 5 -15.77 11.10 -14.85
N PHE A 6 -14.77 10.25 -15.07
CA PHE A 6 -14.75 8.92 -14.52
C PHE A 6 -14.70 9.12 -13.01
N ASN A 7 -15.83 8.94 -12.34
CA ASN A 7 -15.94 9.10 -10.89
C ASN A 7 -15.14 7.97 -10.25
N PHE A 8 -13.83 8.18 -10.11
CA PHE A 8 -12.93 7.22 -9.51
C PHE A 8 -13.25 7.22 -8.02
N LYS A 9 -14.13 6.30 -7.63
CA LYS A 9 -14.42 6.00 -6.23
C LYS A 9 -13.18 5.30 -5.67
N SER A 10 -12.15 6.09 -5.39
CA SER A 10 -10.94 5.62 -4.73
C SER A 10 -11.34 4.97 -3.42
N PHE A 11 -10.68 3.87 -3.06
CA PHE A 11 -10.98 3.12 -1.86
C PHE A 11 -10.78 4.04 -0.64
N LYS A 12 -11.89 4.58 -0.11
CA LYS A 12 -11.88 5.61 0.93
C LYS A 12 -11.66 4.95 2.28
N VAL A 13 -10.45 4.45 2.49
CA VAL A 13 -10.01 3.89 3.77
C VAL A 13 -9.47 5.01 4.64
N ASN A 14 -9.79 4.96 5.93
CA ASN A 14 -9.19 5.86 6.91
C ASN A 14 -7.66 5.72 6.85
N GLY A 15 -6.93 6.83 6.70
CA GLY A 15 -5.46 6.82 6.62
C GLY A 15 -4.81 6.11 7.82
N PHE A 16 -5.40 6.18 9.01
CA PHE A 16 -4.93 5.44 10.18
C PHE A 16 -5.10 3.93 10.04
N LEU A 17 -6.24 3.48 9.49
CA LEU A 17 -6.49 2.07 9.22
C LEU A 17 -5.52 1.54 8.15
N MET A 18 -5.23 2.35 7.12
CA MET A 18 -4.29 1.98 6.06
C MET A 18 -2.85 1.90 6.60
N LEU A 19 -2.44 2.82 7.49
CA LEU A 19 -1.16 2.75 8.20
C LEU A 19 -1.04 1.49 9.07
N PHE A 20 -2.10 1.15 9.81
CA PHE A 20 -2.14 -0.07 10.62
C PHE A 20 -1.95 -1.33 9.77
N LEU A 21 -2.64 -1.42 8.64
CA LEU A 21 -2.51 -2.54 7.70
C LEU A 21 -1.11 -2.64 7.10
N LEU A 22 -0.48 -1.51 6.74
CA LEU A 22 0.91 -1.48 6.30
C LEU A 22 1.86 -1.98 7.40
N LEU A 23 1.64 -1.61 8.65
CA LEU A 23 2.49 -2.05 9.76
C LEU A 23 2.36 -3.56 10.00
N LEU A 24 1.13 -4.09 9.93
CA LEU A 24 0.86 -5.52 10.02
C LEU A 24 1.51 -6.29 8.85
N MET A 25 1.40 -5.75 7.63
CA MET A 25 2.03 -6.31 6.44
C MET A 25 3.56 -6.30 6.54
N LEU A 26 4.16 -5.25 7.13
CA LEU A 26 5.59 -5.20 7.40
C LEU A 26 6.00 -6.35 8.35
N GLY A 27 5.25 -6.57 9.44
CA GLY A 27 5.50 -7.67 10.37
C GLY A 27 5.44 -9.05 9.70
N GLY A 28 4.42 -9.27 8.86
CA GLY A 28 4.31 -10.50 8.06
C GLY A 28 5.46 -10.68 7.07
N THR A 29 5.89 -9.59 6.44
CA THR A 29 7.04 -9.60 5.50
C THR A 29 8.33 -9.99 6.22
N VAL A 30 8.57 -9.44 7.42
CA VAL A 30 9.72 -9.81 8.25
C VAL A 30 9.64 -11.28 8.66
N PHE A 31 8.45 -11.76 9.03
CA PHE A 31 8.23 -13.15 9.40
C PHE A 31 8.53 -14.13 8.26
N CYS A 32 8.21 -13.78 7.01
CA CYS A 32 8.51 -14.60 5.84
C CYS A 32 10.00 -14.93 5.69
N PHE A 33 10.92 -14.04 6.08
CA PHE A 33 12.36 -14.30 5.99
C PHE A 33 12.84 -15.46 6.87
N PHE A 34 12.08 -15.84 7.90
CA PHE A 34 12.39 -17.00 8.74
C PHE A 34 11.95 -18.35 8.12
N GLY A 35 11.21 -18.33 7.00
CA GLY A 35 10.67 -19.52 6.34
C GLY A 35 11.64 -20.26 5.40
N GLY A 36 12.94 -19.98 5.45
CA GLY A 36 13.94 -20.54 4.54
C GLY A 36 13.85 -19.97 3.12
N ASN A 37 14.40 -20.67 2.11
CA ASN A 37 14.55 -20.14 0.74
C ASN A 37 13.24 -19.63 0.12
N ALA A 38 12.15 -20.39 0.27
CA ALA A 38 10.84 -19.99 -0.25
C ALA A 38 10.28 -18.75 0.48
N GLY A 39 10.52 -18.68 1.79
CA GLY A 39 10.14 -17.54 2.62
C GLY A 39 10.90 -16.26 2.26
N VAL A 40 12.19 -16.37 1.96
CA VAL A 40 13.01 -15.23 1.50
C VAL A 40 12.48 -14.66 0.18
N ILE A 41 12.15 -15.51 -0.79
CA ILE A 41 11.60 -15.07 -2.08
C ILE A 41 10.25 -14.36 -1.88
N ALA A 42 9.36 -14.94 -1.07
CA ALA A 42 8.07 -14.34 -0.75
C ALA A 42 8.21 -13.02 0.01
N GLY A 43 9.14 -12.94 0.96
CA GLY A 43 9.44 -11.73 1.73
C GLY A 43 9.97 -10.60 0.85
N CYS A 44 10.87 -10.89 -0.09
CA CYS A 44 11.33 -9.90 -1.07
C CYS A 44 10.18 -9.37 -1.94
N PHE A 45 9.29 -10.24 -2.42
CA PHE A 45 8.15 -9.81 -3.22
C PHE A 45 7.16 -8.96 -2.42
N LEU A 46 6.85 -9.35 -1.19
CA LEU A 46 6.00 -8.58 -0.27
C LEU A 46 6.61 -7.22 0.08
N ALA A 47 7.93 -7.14 0.27
CA ALA A 47 8.63 -5.88 0.53
C ALA A 47 8.49 -4.90 -0.66
N LEU A 48 8.61 -5.38 -1.90
CA LEU A 48 8.41 -4.55 -3.09
C LEU A 48 6.99 -3.97 -3.15
N ILE A 49 5.97 -4.80 -2.90
CA ILE A 49 4.59 -4.34 -2.84
C ILE A 49 4.40 -3.31 -1.74
N TRP A 50 5.01 -3.54 -0.57
CA TRP A 50 4.95 -2.62 0.56
C TRP A 50 5.48 -1.22 0.20
N PHE A 51 6.63 -1.13 -0.49
CA PHE A 51 7.16 0.13 -0.98
C PHE A 51 6.24 0.82 -1.99
N VAL A 52 5.60 0.08 -2.89
CA VAL A 52 4.65 0.65 -3.86
C VAL A 52 3.44 1.25 -3.14
N LEU A 53 2.93 0.58 -2.11
CA LEU A 53 1.78 1.05 -1.33
C LEU A 53 2.06 2.33 -0.55
N LEU A 54 3.33 2.60 -0.17
CA LEU A 54 3.70 3.85 0.48
C LEU A 54 3.49 5.08 -0.41
N PHE A 55 3.63 4.97 -1.74
CA PHE A 55 3.35 6.09 -2.65
C PHE A 55 1.88 6.54 -2.60
N GLY A 56 0.95 5.65 -2.23
CA GLY A 56 -0.46 5.98 -2.06
C GLY A 56 -0.75 6.94 -0.89
N PHE A 57 0.20 7.14 0.04
CA PHE A 57 0.10 8.12 1.12
C PHE A 57 0.57 9.52 0.72
N VAL A 58 1.27 9.65 -0.40
CA VAL A 58 1.63 10.95 -0.97
C VAL A 58 0.38 11.53 -1.60
N LYS A 59 -0.49 12.15 -0.79
CA LYS A 59 -1.64 12.89 -1.30
C LYS A 59 -1.18 14.12 -2.07
N LEU A 60 -1.77 14.28 -3.25
CA LEU A 60 -1.77 15.44 -4.14
C LEU A 60 -2.09 16.76 -3.41
N GLU A 61 -1.63 17.87 -3.99
CA GLU A 61 -1.57 19.21 -3.41
C GLU A 61 -2.88 19.67 -2.73
N PRO A 62 -2.78 20.43 -1.62
CA PRO A 62 -3.92 20.91 -0.84
C PRO A 62 -4.78 21.99 -1.55
N ASN A 63 -4.46 22.35 -2.80
CA ASN A 63 -5.20 23.34 -3.59
C ASN A 63 -6.43 22.76 -4.32
N GLU A 64 -6.63 21.44 -4.27
CA GLU A 64 -7.83 20.74 -4.75
C GLU A 64 -8.71 20.21 -3.58
N ALA A 65 -8.76 20.94 -2.47
CA ALA A 65 -9.60 20.62 -1.30
C ALA A 65 -10.86 21.48 -1.22
#